data_AF-A0A2T0PZV7-F1
#
_entry.id   AF-A0A2T0PZV7-F1
#
_cell.length_a   1.000
_cell.length_b   1.000
_cell.length_c   1.000
_cell.angle_alpha   90.00
_cell.angle_beta   90.00
_cell.angle_gamma   90.00
#
_symmetry.space_group_name_H-M   'P 1'
#
loop_
_entity.id
_entity.type
_entity.pdbx_description
1 polymer ?
#
loop_
_entity_poly.entity_id
_entity_poly.type
_entity_poly.pdbx_seq_one_letter_code
_entity_poly.pdbx_strand_id
1 'polypeptide(L)'
;MDVELRGTGGAAGWPGADCRCASCNRAAAAGENRGPAHVLVDGRFEVPAPSLAGPVRGPLRDRHPVPAGYLLYRSADGVEVIGPDGSWVLYADQPPGGAAEGPADAADGPLGAVDIALVDPCGPAWVLARLRRRGRVGPATTVVAIGLDHRVASPAELVRRAWQWGVHVVDDGTVLRTRLDPVTLRALRPPIPPVPRPFGPYRVLVLGGALSRRSAEARQRLAAEPAVRYAPPPSRAEGAGAPPPGWRTVRPGGGDGTAPLGRLAALLRGAGDTLLVDDLGGWLADDAAADPGGTAGRIAELAEAWRFTAAHVVAVSTEVELADGSGPQAAELARLNRLLAEAAEEAVLVVAGRVVPLP
;
A
#
# COMPACT_ATOMS: atom_id res chain seq x y z
N MET A 1 -14.58 19.97 -13.65
CA MET A 1 -15.11 20.03 -12.28
C MET A 1 -13.96 20.33 -11.32
N ASP A 2 -14.15 21.30 -10.44
CA ASP A 2 -13.24 21.68 -9.37
C ASP A 2 -13.68 20.99 -8.06
N VAL A 3 -12.74 20.43 -7.32
CA VAL A 3 -12.95 19.71 -6.05
C VAL A 3 -12.11 20.40 -4.99
N GLU A 4 -12.78 21.14 -4.10
CA GLU A 4 -12.15 21.85 -2.98
C GLU A 4 -12.20 20.97 -1.72
N LEU A 5 -11.04 20.70 -1.14
CA LEU A 5 -10.89 19.94 0.10
C LEU A 5 -10.74 20.91 1.27
N ARG A 6 -11.85 21.43 1.81
CA ARG A 6 -11.83 22.41 2.92
C ARG A 6 -11.26 21.85 4.22
N GLY A 7 -11.34 20.54 4.38
CA GLY A 7 -10.67 19.79 5.42
C GLY A 7 -10.34 18.40 4.92
N THR A 8 -9.20 17.84 5.33
CA THR A 8 -8.77 16.49 4.96
C THR A 8 -8.65 15.54 6.15
N GLY A 9 -8.97 15.98 7.37
CA GLY A 9 -8.87 15.21 8.59
C GLY A 9 -10.00 14.18 8.78
N GLY A 10 -9.83 13.27 9.72
CA GLY A 10 -10.89 12.38 10.19
C GLY A 10 -12.00 13.17 10.91
N ALA A 11 -13.03 12.49 11.42
CA ALA A 11 -14.20 13.15 11.99
C ALA A 11 -13.88 14.14 13.14
N ALA A 12 -12.78 13.90 13.87
CA ALA A 12 -12.30 14.75 14.95
C ALA A 12 -11.14 15.68 14.54
N GLY A 13 -10.74 15.70 13.27
CA GLY A 13 -9.53 16.36 12.79
C GLY A 13 -8.23 15.66 13.20
N TRP A 14 -7.10 16.26 12.83
CA TRP A 14 -5.77 15.81 13.23
C TRP A 14 -4.78 16.98 13.32
N PRO A 15 -4.25 17.28 14.51
CA PRO A 15 -4.53 16.66 15.81
C PRO A 15 -5.99 16.85 16.25
N GLY A 16 -6.55 15.87 16.96
CA GLY A 16 -7.86 16.01 17.58
C GLY A 16 -7.80 16.96 18.78
N ALA A 17 -8.79 17.84 18.95
CA ALA A 17 -8.78 18.98 19.88
C ALA A 17 -8.32 18.66 21.32
N ASP A 18 -8.71 17.51 21.88
CA ASP A 18 -8.34 17.10 23.25
C ASP A 18 -7.46 15.83 23.29
N CYS A 19 -6.97 15.39 22.13
CA CYS A 19 -6.24 14.14 22.03
C CYS A 19 -4.76 14.31 22.36
N ARG A 20 -4.31 13.71 23.46
CA ARG A 20 -2.91 13.76 23.94
C ARG A 20 -2.05 12.59 23.48
N CYS A 21 -2.51 11.81 22.51
CA CYS A 21 -1.76 10.65 22.04
C CYS A 21 -0.46 11.07 21.35
N ALA A 22 0.50 10.14 21.26
CA ALA A 22 1.80 10.40 20.64
C ALA A 22 1.71 10.83 19.16
N SER A 23 0.64 10.49 18.44
CA SER A 23 0.42 10.94 17.07
C SER A 23 0.00 12.41 17.02
N CYS A 24 -1.07 12.78 17.73
CA CYS A 24 -1.54 14.16 17.81
C CYS A 24 -0.48 15.11 18.34
N ASN A 25 0.29 14.70 19.37
CA ASN A 25 1.39 15.53 19.89
C ASN A 25 2.48 15.76 18.82
N ARG A 26 2.82 14.75 18.02
CA ARG A 26 3.79 14.89 16.93
C ARG A 26 3.25 15.72 15.77
N ALA A 27 1.97 15.59 15.45
CA ALA A 27 1.29 16.41 14.44
C ALA A 27 1.30 17.89 14.87
N ALA A 28 0.87 18.19 16.09
CA ALA A 28 0.90 19.54 16.65
C ALA A 28 2.32 20.13 16.66
N ALA A 29 3.33 19.35 17.09
CA ALA A 29 4.72 19.79 17.11
C ALA A 29 5.29 20.07 15.70
N ALA A 30 4.76 19.41 14.67
CA ALA A 30 5.11 19.64 13.28
C ALA A 30 4.31 20.78 12.62
N GLY A 31 3.41 21.44 13.37
CA GLY A 31 2.51 22.47 12.82
C GLY A 31 1.39 21.91 11.93
N GLU A 32 1.18 20.58 11.95
CA GLU A 32 0.10 19.93 11.20
C GLU A 32 -1.24 20.25 11.87
N ASN A 33 -2.21 20.72 11.09
CA ASN A 33 -3.57 20.96 11.56
C ASN A 33 -4.59 20.70 10.44
N ARG A 34 -5.35 19.61 10.60
CA ARG A 34 -6.37 19.14 9.67
C ARG A 34 -7.74 19.28 10.29
N GLY A 35 -8.61 20.08 9.68
CA GLY A 35 -10.03 20.12 10.00
C GLY A 35 -10.74 18.84 9.55
N PRO A 36 -11.94 18.55 10.08
CA PRO A 36 -12.76 17.44 9.61
C PRO A 36 -12.97 17.46 8.10
N ALA A 37 -13.05 16.27 7.49
CA ALA A 37 -13.19 16.14 6.04
C ALA A 37 -14.42 16.88 5.49
N HIS A 38 -14.18 17.83 4.59
CA HIS A 38 -15.20 18.59 3.88
C HIS A 38 -14.82 18.69 2.40
N VAL A 39 -15.64 18.10 1.52
CA VAL A 39 -15.38 17.99 0.08
C VAL A 39 -16.43 18.78 -0.67
N LEU A 40 -16.06 19.89 -1.28
CA LEU A 40 -16.96 20.78 -2.02
C LEU A 40 -16.70 20.67 -3.53
N VAL A 41 -17.76 20.49 -4.30
CA VAL A 41 -17.67 20.39 -5.77
C VAL A 41 -18.16 21.67 -6.41
N ASP A 42 -17.31 22.27 -7.25
CA ASP A 42 -17.53 23.51 -8.01
C ASP A 42 -18.04 24.69 -7.16
N GLY A 43 -17.74 24.69 -5.85
CA GLY A 43 -18.26 25.68 -4.91
C GLY A 43 -19.76 25.58 -4.61
N ARG A 44 -20.43 24.50 -5.05
CA ARG A 44 -21.91 24.43 -5.14
C ARG A 44 -22.56 23.45 -4.17
N PHE A 45 -21.95 22.29 -3.95
CA PHE A 45 -22.53 21.26 -3.08
C PHE A 45 -21.45 20.40 -2.43
N GLU A 46 -21.75 19.90 -1.24
CA GLU A 46 -20.85 19.05 -0.46
C GLU A 46 -21.08 17.57 -0.78
N VAL A 47 -19.98 16.82 -0.92
CA VAL A 47 -20.01 15.37 -1.07
C VAL A 47 -20.03 14.75 0.32
N PRO A 48 -21.10 14.06 0.72
CA PRO A 48 -21.15 13.43 2.03
C PRO A 48 -20.09 12.34 2.14
N ALA A 49 -19.47 12.23 3.31
CA ALA A 49 -18.63 11.08 3.62
C ALA A 49 -19.43 9.77 3.47
N PRO A 50 -18.81 8.67 3.00
CA PRO A 50 -19.52 7.39 2.85
C PRO A 50 -20.20 6.88 4.13
N SER A 51 -19.65 7.17 5.31
CA SER A 51 -20.30 6.84 6.58
C SER A 51 -21.62 7.58 6.81
N LEU A 52 -21.78 8.78 6.23
CA LEU A 52 -22.97 9.63 6.36
C LEU A 52 -24.00 9.39 5.25
N ALA A 53 -23.58 8.91 4.08
CA ALA A 53 -24.47 8.64 2.96
C ALA A 53 -25.36 7.39 3.15
N GLY A 54 -25.14 6.59 4.21
CA GLY A 54 -25.92 5.39 4.52
C GLY A 54 -25.63 4.20 3.59
N PRO A 55 -26.05 2.98 3.96
CA PRO A 55 -25.60 1.75 3.29
C PRO A 55 -26.31 1.46 1.96
N VAL A 56 -27.37 2.21 1.63
CA VAL A 56 -28.21 1.93 0.46
C VAL A 56 -27.53 2.45 -0.80
N ARG A 57 -27.26 1.55 -1.75
CA ARG A 57 -26.76 1.92 -3.08
C ARG A 57 -27.85 2.63 -3.87
N GLY A 58 -27.50 3.68 -4.60
CA GLY A 58 -28.49 4.48 -5.32
C GLY A 58 -28.16 5.96 -5.43
N PRO A 59 -28.96 6.74 -6.17
CA PRO A 59 -28.86 8.19 -6.19
C PRO A 59 -29.08 8.78 -4.78
N LEU A 60 -28.28 9.76 -4.40
CA LEU A 60 -28.37 10.41 -3.07
C LEU A 60 -29.13 11.75 -3.08
N ARG A 61 -29.70 12.12 -4.24
CA ARG A 61 -30.30 13.43 -4.51
C ARG A 61 -31.40 13.88 -3.54
N ASP A 62 -32.12 12.94 -2.93
CA ASP A 62 -33.24 13.25 -2.03
C ASP A 62 -32.76 13.80 -0.68
N ARG A 63 -31.55 13.42 -0.25
CA ARG A 63 -30.92 13.88 1.01
C ARG A 63 -29.81 14.91 0.77
N HIS A 64 -29.23 14.89 -0.41
CA HIS A 64 -28.11 15.74 -0.81
C HIS A 64 -28.41 16.31 -2.21
N PRO A 65 -29.19 17.41 -2.29
CA PRO A 65 -29.56 17.99 -3.57
C PRO A 65 -28.30 18.48 -4.31
N VAL A 66 -28.20 18.13 -5.58
CA VAL A 66 -27.11 18.55 -6.47
C VAL A 66 -27.65 19.37 -7.64
N PRO A 67 -26.86 20.32 -8.19
CA PRO A 67 -27.26 21.08 -9.36
C PRO A 67 -27.58 20.21 -10.57
N ALA A 68 -28.41 20.72 -11.49
CA ALA A 68 -28.73 20.02 -12.73
C ALA A 68 -27.46 19.66 -13.52
N GLY A 69 -27.43 18.45 -14.08
CA GLY A 69 -26.29 17.92 -14.82
C GLY A 69 -25.26 17.17 -13.97
N TYR A 70 -25.33 17.24 -12.63
CA TYR A 70 -24.52 16.40 -11.75
C TYR A 70 -25.29 15.14 -11.34
N LEU A 71 -24.55 14.05 -11.17
CA LEU A 71 -25.03 12.85 -10.52
C LEU A 71 -24.25 12.63 -9.23
N LEU A 72 -24.96 12.44 -8.13
CA LEU A 72 -24.41 12.02 -6.84
C LEU A 72 -25.02 10.68 -6.46
N TYR A 73 -24.17 9.66 -6.29
CA TYR A 73 -24.59 8.27 -6.19
C TYR A 73 -23.75 7.49 -5.16
N ARG A 74 -24.39 6.59 -4.41
CA ARG A 74 -23.71 5.63 -3.52
C ARG A 74 -23.48 4.31 -4.26
N SER A 75 -22.22 3.99 -4.54
CA SER A 75 -21.80 2.71 -5.13
C SER A 75 -21.26 1.75 -4.06
N ALA A 76 -20.82 0.57 -4.50
CA ALA A 76 -20.08 -0.38 -3.65
C ALA A 76 -18.69 0.15 -3.22
N ASP A 77 -18.13 1.08 -4.00
CA ASP A 77 -16.79 1.60 -3.80
C ASP A 77 -16.78 2.90 -2.97
N GLY A 78 -17.93 3.58 -2.83
CA GLY A 78 -18.06 4.81 -2.06
C GLY A 78 -19.14 5.75 -2.59
N VAL A 79 -18.96 7.04 -2.33
CA VAL A 79 -19.83 8.09 -2.86
C VAL A 79 -19.18 8.66 -4.11
N GLU A 80 -19.93 8.71 -5.20
CA GLU A 80 -19.45 9.12 -6.50
C GLU A 80 -20.16 10.38 -6.97
N VAL A 81 -19.38 11.27 -7.60
CA VAL A 81 -19.86 12.47 -8.27
C VAL A 81 -19.47 12.40 -9.74
N ILE A 82 -20.47 12.51 -10.62
CA ILE A 82 -20.26 12.67 -12.06
C ILE A 82 -20.73 14.06 -12.44
N GLY A 83 -19.82 14.86 -12.99
CA GLY A 83 -20.10 16.21 -13.48
C GLY A 83 -20.76 16.20 -14.87
N PRO A 84 -21.36 17.32 -15.28
CA PRO A 84 -22.04 17.46 -16.58
C PRO A 84 -21.09 17.30 -17.78
N ASP A 85 -19.79 17.44 -17.55
CA ASP A 85 -18.72 17.33 -18.54
C ASP A 85 -18.09 15.93 -18.60
N GLY A 86 -18.71 14.96 -17.91
CA GLY A 86 -18.26 13.58 -17.79
C GLY A 86 -17.17 13.34 -16.76
N SER A 87 -16.71 14.38 -16.05
CA SER A 87 -15.69 14.21 -15.02
C SER A 87 -16.21 13.46 -13.81
N TRP A 88 -15.31 12.74 -13.12
CA TRP A 88 -15.69 11.73 -12.16
C TRP A 88 -14.80 11.73 -10.93
N VAL A 89 -15.42 11.89 -9.77
CA VAL A 89 -14.78 11.84 -8.46
C VAL A 89 -15.37 10.69 -7.64
N LEU A 90 -14.51 9.95 -6.96
CA LEU A 90 -14.90 8.93 -5.99
C LEU A 90 -14.39 9.31 -4.60
N TYR A 91 -15.28 9.43 -3.63
CA TYR A 91 -14.95 9.40 -2.21
C TYR A 91 -15.10 7.96 -1.72
N ALA A 92 -13.96 7.27 -1.57
CA ALA A 92 -13.92 5.83 -1.31
C ALA A 92 -14.47 5.47 0.08
N ASP A 93 -15.30 4.42 0.11
CA ASP A 93 -15.82 3.86 1.34
C ASP A 93 -14.72 3.19 2.17
N GLN A 94 -14.86 3.28 3.49
CA GLN A 94 -14.01 2.61 4.46
C GLN A 94 -14.88 1.65 5.27
N PRO A 95 -15.10 0.41 4.79
CA PRO A 95 -15.98 -0.52 5.49
C PRO A 95 -15.44 -0.78 6.91
N PRO A 96 -16.31 -0.73 7.94
CA PRO A 96 -15.88 -0.95 9.31
C PRO A 96 -15.34 -2.38 9.47
N GLY A 97 -14.21 -2.52 10.17
CA GLY A 97 -13.79 -3.79 10.73
C GLY A 97 -13.18 -4.83 9.79
N GLY A 98 -12.38 -4.43 8.79
CA GLY A 98 -11.53 -5.37 8.04
C GLY A 98 -12.28 -6.49 7.31
N ALA A 99 -13.61 -6.38 7.19
CA ALA A 99 -14.45 -7.35 6.51
C ALA A 99 -13.97 -7.47 5.06
N ALA A 100 -13.63 -8.69 4.67
CA ALA A 100 -13.24 -9.00 3.31
C ALA A 100 -14.41 -8.80 2.35
N GLU A 101 -14.07 -8.59 1.06
CA GLU A 101 -14.99 -8.51 -0.08
C GLU A 101 -16.12 -9.56 0.05
N GLY A 102 -17.36 -9.09 0.04
CA GLY A 102 -18.54 -9.94 0.09
C GLY A 102 -19.00 -10.33 -1.33
N PRO A 103 -19.67 -11.47 -1.52
CA PRO A 103 -20.19 -11.89 -2.83
C PRO A 103 -21.21 -10.91 -3.47
N ALA A 104 -21.69 -9.91 -2.71
CA ALA A 104 -22.55 -8.82 -3.19
C ALA A 104 -21.78 -7.62 -3.80
N ASP A 105 -20.45 -7.71 -3.94
CA ASP A 105 -19.60 -6.69 -4.57
C ASP A 105 -19.53 -6.83 -6.11
N ALA A 106 -20.53 -7.49 -6.70
CA ALA A 106 -20.81 -7.40 -8.13
C ALA A 106 -21.06 -5.94 -8.53
N ALA A 107 -20.57 -5.57 -9.71
CA ALA A 107 -20.50 -4.19 -10.17
C ALA A 107 -21.88 -3.55 -10.41
N ASP A 108 -22.42 -2.89 -9.38
CA ASP A 108 -23.51 -1.91 -9.54
C ASP A 108 -22.91 -0.51 -9.60
N GLY A 109 -22.76 0.02 -10.82
CA GLY A 109 -22.25 1.36 -11.10
C GLY A 109 -21.57 1.44 -12.47
N PRO A 110 -21.35 2.65 -13.02
CA PRO A 110 -20.61 2.79 -14.26
C PRO A 110 -19.19 2.21 -14.07
N LEU A 111 -18.72 1.46 -15.06
CA LEU A 111 -17.38 0.88 -15.08
C LEU A 111 -16.40 1.89 -15.71
N GLY A 112 -15.24 2.09 -15.08
CA GLY A 112 -14.23 3.04 -15.58
C GLY A 112 -13.32 3.58 -14.48
N ALA A 113 -12.18 4.15 -14.89
CA ALA A 113 -11.29 4.86 -13.99
C ALA A 113 -11.87 6.25 -13.66
N VAL A 114 -11.74 6.68 -12.41
CA VAL A 114 -12.13 8.03 -11.99
C VAL A 114 -10.99 9.01 -12.20
N ASP A 115 -11.31 10.30 -12.33
CA ASP A 115 -10.30 11.36 -12.45
C ASP A 115 -9.62 11.60 -11.10
N ILE A 116 -10.41 11.65 -10.03
CA ILE A 116 -9.93 11.85 -8.65
C ILE A 116 -10.53 10.79 -7.73
N ALA A 117 -9.67 10.14 -6.93
CA ALA A 117 -10.08 9.23 -5.87
C ALA A 117 -9.62 9.76 -4.51
N LEU A 118 -10.57 10.06 -3.62
CA LEU A 118 -10.30 10.42 -2.23
C LEU A 118 -10.30 9.15 -1.39
N VAL A 119 -9.16 8.84 -0.76
CA VAL A 119 -8.94 7.60 -0.02
C VAL A 119 -8.41 7.88 1.37
N ASP A 120 -8.80 7.06 2.35
CA ASP A 120 -8.27 7.13 3.71
C ASP A 120 -7.02 6.25 3.86
N PRO A 121 -5.80 6.84 3.90
CA PRO A 121 -4.57 6.06 4.09
C PRO A 121 -4.39 5.56 5.54
N CYS A 122 -5.21 6.04 6.48
CA CYS A 122 -5.26 5.55 7.85
C CYS A 122 -6.19 4.34 7.99
N GLY A 123 -7.02 4.09 6.97
CA GLY A 123 -7.94 2.97 6.86
C GLY A 123 -7.28 1.67 6.39
N PRO A 124 -8.09 0.62 6.16
CA PRO A 124 -7.59 -0.62 5.60
C PRO A 124 -7.04 -0.42 4.17
N ALA A 125 -5.73 -0.57 4.03
CA ALA A 125 -5.02 -0.34 2.77
C ALA A 125 -5.50 -1.20 1.58
N TRP A 126 -6.17 -2.33 1.84
CA TRP A 126 -6.76 -3.17 0.80
C TRP A 126 -7.84 -2.43 -0.02
N VAL A 127 -8.44 -1.35 0.51
CA VAL A 127 -9.43 -0.55 -0.23
C VAL A 127 -8.82 0.01 -1.50
N LEU A 128 -7.62 0.60 -1.44
CA LEU A 128 -6.93 1.12 -2.62
C LEU A 128 -6.51 0.00 -3.58
N ALA A 129 -6.05 -1.14 -3.06
CA ALA A 129 -5.78 -2.33 -3.87
C ALA A 129 -7.03 -2.83 -4.62
N ARG A 130 -8.20 -2.86 -3.96
CA ARG A 130 -9.48 -3.22 -4.57
C ARG A 130 -9.85 -2.25 -5.69
N LEU A 131 -9.77 -0.95 -5.44
CA LEU A 131 -10.08 0.06 -6.46
C LEU A 131 -9.18 -0.08 -7.69
N ARG A 132 -7.89 -0.36 -7.49
CA ARG A 132 -6.95 -0.64 -8.59
C ARG A 132 -7.28 -1.93 -9.34
N ARG A 133 -7.57 -3.01 -8.62
CA ARG A 133 -7.95 -4.31 -9.21
C ARG A 133 -9.22 -4.22 -10.05
N ARG A 134 -10.19 -3.39 -9.63
CA ARG A 134 -11.44 -3.11 -10.35
C ARG A 134 -11.29 -2.06 -11.47
N GLY A 135 -10.08 -1.50 -11.66
CA GLY A 135 -9.82 -0.47 -12.67
C GLY A 135 -10.43 0.91 -12.36
N ARG A 136 -10.88 1.14 -11.12
CA ARG A 136 -11.42 2.43 -10.66
C ARG A 136 -10.32 3.46 -10.46
N VAL A 137 -9.17 3.00 -9.97
CA VAL A 137 -7.95 3.80 -9.86
C VAL A 137 -6.93 3.23 -10.84
N GLY A 138 -6.52 4.06 -11.80
CA GLY A 138 -5.53 3.70 -12.80
C GLY A 138 -4.43 4.74 -12.95
N PRO A 139 -3.56 4.58 -13.97
CA PRO A 139 -2.44 5.48 -14.23
C PRO A 139 -2.76 6.97 -14.33
N ALA A 140 -3.96 7.31 -14.79
CA ALA A 140 -4.40 8.70 -14.96
C ALA A 140 -5.16 9.25 -13.74
N THR A 141 -5.48 8.41 -12.76
CA THR A 141 -6.27 8.80 -11.58
C THR A 141 -5.40 9.54 -10.59
N THR A 142 -5.85 10.73 -10.17
CA THR A 142 -5.25 11.45 -9.05
C THR A 142 -5.79 10.91 -7.74
N VAL A 143 -4.95 10.22 -6.97
CA VAL A 143 -5.34 9.66 -5.68
C VAL A 143 -4.94 10.60 -4.56
N VAL A 144 -5.88 11.02 -3.71
CA VAL A 144 -5.66 12.04 -2.67
C VAL A 144 -6.09 11.51 -1.30
N ALA A 145 -5.27 11.79 -0.29
CA ALA A 145 -5.53 11.40 1.08
C ALA A 145 -6.65 12.25 1.70
N ILE A 146 -7.58 11.60 2.38
CA ILE A 146 -8.64 12.22 3.17
C ILE A 146 -8.92 11.39 4.42
N GLY A 147 -9.57 11.93 5.45
CA GLY A 147 -9.85 11.19 6.68
C GLY A 147 -8.61 10.98 7.56
N LEU A 148 -7.61 11.86 7.44
CA LEU A 148 -6.35 11.79 8.17
C LEU A 148 -6.56 11.96 9.68
N ASP A 149 -6.11 10.98 10.48
CA ASP A 149 -6.26 11.04 11.94
C ASP A 149 -5.13 10.35 12.69
N HIS A 150 -5.25 10.26 14.01
CA HIS A 150 -4.23 9.74 14.89
C HIS A 150 -3.88 8.24 14.72
N ARG A 151 -4.56 7.51 13.83
CA ARG A 151 -4.20 6.13 13.45
C ARG A 151 -2.86 6.07 12.73
N VAL A 152 -2.47 7.15 12.03
CA VAL A 152 -1.09 7.29 11.53
C VAL A 152 -0.19 7.79 12.64
N ALA A 153 1.01 7.23 12.76
CA ALA A 153 1.88 7.52 13.89
C ALA A 153 2.35 8.98 13.92
N SER A 154 2.62 9.60 12.77
CA SER A 154 3.13 10.98 12.66
C SER A 154 3.01 11.49 11.22
N PRO A 155 3.14 12.81 10.98
CA PRO A 155 3.20 13.39 9.63
C PRO A 155 4.24 12.71 8.72
N ALA A 156 5.44 12.44 9.23
CA ALA A 156 6.46 11.72 8.47
C ALA A 156 6.05 10.29 8.06
N GLU A 157 5.28 9.60 8.90
CA GLU A 157 4.77 8.25 8.56
C GLU A 157 3.64 8.34 7.53
N LEU A 158 2.81 9.39 7.60
CA LEU A 158 1.80 9.66 6.59
C LEU A 158 2.44 9.87 5.23
N VAL A 159 3.42 10.78 5.13
CA VAL A 159 4.13 11.08 3.88
C VAL A 159 4.78 9.82 3.31
N ARG A 160 5.42 9.00 4.16
CA ARG A 160 6.03 7.73 3.74
C ARG A 160 5.02 6.75 3.16
N ARG A 161 3.89 6.52 3.85
CA ARG A 161 2.79 5.65 3.36
C ARG A 161 2.19 6.17 2.07
N ALA A 162 1.91 7.47 2.04
CA ALA A 162 1.33 8.14 0.89
C ALA A 162 2.24 7.98 -0.33
N TRP A 163 3.55 8.17 -0.16
CA TRP A 163 4.54 7.93 -1.22
C TRP A 163 4.54 6.46 -1.69
N GLN A 164 4.60 5.50 -0.78
CA GLN A 164 4.58 4.06 -1.12
C GLN A 164 3.32 3.64 -1.89
N TRP A 165 2.19 4.28 -1.58
CA TRP A 165 0.91 3.96 -2.19
C TRP A 165 0.55 4.88 -3.36
N GLY A 166 1.38 5.86 -3.69
CA GLY A 166 1.08 6.84 -4.72
C GLY A 166 -0.19 7.66 -4.41
N VAL A 167 -0.33 8.08 -3.15
CA VAL A 167 -1.40 8.95 -2.66
C VAL A 167 -0.82 10.33 -2.43
N HIS A 168 -1.49 11.37 -2.92
CA HIS A 168 -1.12 12.75 -2.66
C HIS A 168 -1.67 13.18 -1.29
N VAL A 169 -0.79 13.73 -0.45
CA VAL A 169 -1.19 14.49 0.74
C VAL A 169 -1.23 15.95 0.33
N VAL A 170 -2.35 16.61 0.53
CA VAL A 170 -2.59 18.02 0.14
C VAL A 170 -3.15 18.77 1.32
N ASP A 171 -2.93 20.07 1.41
CA ASP A 171 -3.39 20.90 2.53
C ASP A 171 -4.90 21.18 2.50
N ASP A 172 -5.46 21.47 3.67
CA ASP A 172 -6.83 21.97 3.77
C ASP A 172 -6.97 23.27 2.95
N GLY A 173 -8.08 23.39 2.21
CA GLY A 173 -8.33 24.46 1.24
C GLY A 173 -7.79 24.18 -0.16
N THR A 174 -7.10 23.05 -0.41
CA THR A 174 -6.61 22.70 -1.75
C THR A 174 -7.78 22.51 -2.73
N VAL A 175 -7.67 23.11 -3.91
CA VAL A 175 -8.60 22.91 -5.04
C VAL A 175 -7.95 22.05 -6.11
N LEU A 176 -8.59 20.94 -6.45
CA LEU A 176 -8.16 20.00 -7.48
C LEU A 176 -9.08 20.10 -8.68
N ARG A 177 -8.55 20.05 -9.90
CA ARG A 177 -9.36 20.03 -11.13
C ARG A 177 -9.39 18.62 -11.67
N THR A 178 -10.55 18.10 -12.10
CA THR A 178 -10.66 16.76 -12.70
C THR A 178 -10.07 16.70 -14.12
N ARG A 179 -10.16 17.79 -14.88
CA ARG A 179 -9.41 17.98 -16.12
C ARG A 179 -8.11 18.68 -15.78
N LEU A 180 -7.10 17.90 -15.42
CA LEU A 180 -5.79 18.46 -15.11
C LEU A 180 -5.10 18.86 -16.41
N ASP A 181 -4.78 20.14 -16.54
CA ASP A 181 -3.73 20.53 -17.46
C ASP A 181 -2.38 19.97 -16.91
N PRO A 182 -1.47 19.50 -17.78
CA PRO A 182 -0.19 18.92 -17.35
C PRO A 182 0.71 19.86 -16.52
N VAL A 183 0.43 21.17 -16.49
CA VAL A 183 1.21 22.18 -15.75
C VAL A 183 0.80 22.22 -14.29
N THR A 184 -0.50 22.18 -13.99
CA THR A 184 -1.03 22.12 -12.62
C THR A 184 -0.61 20.82 -11.91
N LEU A 185 -0.58 19.69 -12.64
CA LEU A 185 -0.03 18.42 -12.15
C LEU A 185 1.46 18.49 -11.78
N ARG A 186 2.25 19.33 -12.47
CA ARG A 186 3.68 19.50 -12.19
C ARG A 186 3.96 20.44 -11.02
N ALA A 187 2.99 21.28 -10.65
CA ALA A 187 3.09 22.25 -9.55
C ALA A 187 2.78 21.62 -8.18
N LEU A 188 1.99 20.53 -8.15
CA LEU A 188 1.85 19.68 -6.96
C LEU A 188 3.16 18.90 -6.76
N ARG A 189 4.01 19.33 -5.82
CA ARG A 189 5.29 18.66 -5.53
C ARG A 189 5.58 18.53 -4.02
N PRO A 190 6.37 17.51 -3.63
CA PRO A 190 7.19 16.66 -4.51
C PRO A 190 6.67 15.21 -4.64
N PRO A 191 7.27 14.44 -5.57
CA PRO A 191 6.85 14.20 -6.95
C PRO A 191 5.82 13.06 -7.08
N ILE A 192 5.17 12.97 -8.24
CA ILE A 192 4.64 11.71 -8.81
C ILE A 192 5.69 10.60 -8.61
N PRO A 193 5.28 9.38 -8.18
CA PRO A 193 4.26 8.61 -8.90
C PRO A 193 3.03 8.16 -8.12
N PRO A 194 1.89 8.00 -8.82
CA PRO A 194 1.23 6.70 -8.82
C PRO A 194 1.22 6.06 -10.21
N VAL A 195 2.33 6.08 -10.93
CA VAL A 195 2.31 5.69 -12.35
C VAL A 195 3.68 5.20 -12.80
N PRO A 196 3.76 4.47 -13.91
CA PRO A 196 4.44 3.17 -14.01
C PRO A 196 5.90 3.24 -13.52
N ARG A 197 6.39 2.20 -12.85
CA ARG A 197 7.81 2.03 -12.46
C ARG A 197 8.69 2.53 -13.63
N PRO A 198 9.28 3.74 -13.57
CA PRO A 198 9.69 4.43 -14.79
C PRO A 198 10.86 3.75 -15.52
N PHE A 199 11.45 2.74 -14.89
CA PHE A 199 12.67 2.04 -15.33
C PHE A 199 12.66 0.53 -15.05
N GLY A 200 11.51 -0.10 -14.78
CA GLY A 200 11.43 -1.54 -14.53
C GLY A 200 11.36 -1.93 -13.04
N PRO A 201 12.04 -3.00 -12.58
CA PRO A 201 11.86 -3.59 -11.24
C PRO A 201 12.13 -2.61 -10.08
N TYR A 202 11.52 -2.88 -8.92
CA TYR A 202 11.80 -2.18 -7.66
C TYR A 202 11.95 -3.20 -6.53
N ARG A 203 13.08 -3.17 -5.83
CA ARG A 203 13.48 -4.19 -4.85
C ARG A 203 13.68 -3.55 -3.50
N VAL A 204 12.99 -4.11 -2.51
CA VAL A 204 13.03 -3.65 -1.13
C VAL A 204 13.45 -4.79 -0.22
N LEU A 205 14.53 -4.60 0.53
CA LEU A 205 14.92 -5.50 1.60
C LEU A 205 14.48 -4.94 2.96
N VAL A 206 13.65 -5.68 3.68
CA VAL A 206 13.14 -5.33 5.01
C VAL A 206 13.82 -6.23 6.05
N LEU A 207 14.71 -5.63 6.83
CA LEU A 207 15.49 -6.27 7.88
C LEU A 207 14.87 -6.02 9.25
N GLY A 208 15.14 -6.87 10.23
CA GLY A 208 14.75 -6.64 11.63
C GLY A 208 14.77 -7.89 12.49
N GLY A 209 14.63 -7.75 13.80
CA GLY A 209 14.51 -8.89 14.73
C GLY A 209 13.16 -9.61 14.66
N ALA A 210 13.02 -10.79 15.29
CA ALA A 210 11.82 -11.63 15.21
C ALA A 210 10.52 -10.92 15.64
N LEU A 211 10.61 -10.01 16.61
CA LEU A 211 9.46 -9.25 17.15
C LEU A 211 9.43 -7.79 16.68
N SER A 212 10.22 -7.44 15.66
CA SER A 212 10.35 -6.07 15.15
C SER A 212 9.12 -5.57 14.40
N ARG A 213 8.21 -6.47 13.96
CA ARG A 213 7.15 -6.21 12.98
C ARG A 213 7.63 -5.98 11.54
N ARG A 214 8.82 -6.45 11.17
CA ARG A 214 9.34 -6.42 9.77
C ARG A 214 8.35 -6.96 8.71
N SER A 215 7.68 -8.08 8.97
CA SER A 215 6.71 -8.65 8.02
C SER A 215 5.47 -7.77 7.88
N ALA A 216 5.07 -7.06 8.94
CA ALA A 216 3.96 -6.11 8.87
C ALA A 216 4.32 -4.87 8.04
N GLU A 217 5.54 -4.36 8.17
CA GLU A 217 6.07 -3.28 7.33
C GLU A 217 6.14 -3.69 5.86
N ALA A 218 6.63 -4.89 5.56
CA ALA A 218 6.67 -5.41 4.20
C ALA A 218 5.27 -5.56 3.59
N ARG A 219 4.29 -6.01 4.39
CA ARG A 219 2.88 -6.07 3.97
C ARG A 219 2.30 -4.67 3.75
N GLN A 220 2.61 -3.70 4.61
CA GLN A 220 2.14 -2.32 4.49
C GLN A 220 2.58 -1.70 3.15
N ARG A 221 3.83 -1.89 2.75
CA ARG A 221 4.37 -1.39 1.47
C ARG A 221 3.57 -1.84 0.27
N LEU A 222 3.15 -3.11 0.27
CA LEU A 222 2.43 -3.72 -0.84
C LEU A 222 0.91 -3.68 -0.66
N ALA A 223 0.39 -3.08 0.42
CA ALA A 223 -1.01 -3.23 0.78
C ALA A 223 -1.98 -2.56 -0.21
N ALA A 224 -1.48 -1.59 -0.99
CA ALA A 224 -2.22 -0.91 -2.04
C ALA A 224 -2.04 -1.53 -3.44
N GLU A 225 -1.24 -2.59 -3.57
CA GLU A 225 -1.00 -3.26 -4.86
C GLU A 225 -2.23 -4.10 -5.28
N PRO A 226 -2.67 -4.05 -6.54
CA PRO A 226 -3.90 -4.72 -6.98
C PRO A 226 -3.84 -6.25 -6.90
N ALA A 227 -2.64 -6.81 -7.04
CA ALA A 227 -2.36 -8.23 -6.94
C ALA A 227 -0.95 -8.45 -6.38
N VAL A 228 -0.82 -9.32 -5.38
CA VAL A 228 0.46 -9.66 -4.76
C VAL A 228 0.60 -11.18 -4.68
N ARG A 229 1.75 -11.69 -5.12
CA ARG A 229 2.16 -13.08 -4.85
C ARG A 229 2.90 -13.12 -3.52
N TYR A 230 2.49 -13.99 -2.60
CA TYR A 230 3.12 -14.19 -1.30
C TYR A 230 3.88 -15.52 -1.30
N ALA A 231 5.19 -15.47 -1.09
CA ALA A 231 6.08 -16.62 -1.10
C ALA A 231 6.64 -16.90 0.32
N PRO A 232 5.89 -17.65 1.15
CA PRO A 232 6.40 -18.11 2.43
C PRO A 232 7.39 -19.28 2.25
N PRO A 233 8.27 -19.52 3.23
CA PRO A 233 9.10 -20.72 3.28
C PRO A 233 8.27 -22.00 3.11
N PRO A 234 8.76 -23.00 2.37
CA PRO A 234 8.12 -24.30 2.21
C PRO A 234 7.66 -24.97 3.53
N SER A 235 8.43 -24.88 4.60
CA SER A 235 8.10 -25.46 5.91
C SER A 235 7.00 -24.71 6.67
N ARG A 236 6.63 -23.50 6.22
CA ARG A 236 5.59 -22.72 6.89
C ARG A 236 4.22 -23.39 6.69
N ALA A 237 3.66 -23.84 7.83
CA ALA A 237 2.36 -24.48 7.91
C ALA A 237 1.27 -23.67 7.20
N GLU A 238 0.27 -24.37 6.65
CA GLU A 238 -0.86 -23.73 5.99
C GLU A 238 -1.65 -22.85 6.96
N GLY A 239 -2.04 -21.66 6.51
CA GLY A 239 -2.72 -20.66 7.34
C GLY A 239 -1.81 -19.88 8.31
N ALA A 240 -0.61 -20.37 8.64
CA ALA A 240 0.31 -19.65 9.51
C ALA A 240 0.83 -18.36 8.82
N GLY A 241 0.55 -17.21 9.44
CA GLY A 241 0.93 -15.91 8.89
C GLY A 241 0.27 -15.61 7.53
N ALA A 242 -0.98 -16.08 7.33
CA ALA A 242 -1.74 -15.89 6.10
C ALA A 242 -1.64 -14.44 5.57
N PRO A 243 -1.52 -14.26 4.24
CA PRO A 243 -1.47 -12.92 3.67
C PRO A 243 -2.86 -12.26 3.73
N PRO A 244 -2.93 -10.92 3.54
CA PRO A 244 -4.20 -10.21 3.44
C PRO A 244 -5.12 -10.76 2.33
N PRO A 245 -6.45 -10.52 2.41
CA PRO A 245 -7.37 -10.87 1.34
C PRO A 245 -6.95 -10.32 -0.03
N GLY A 246 -7.15 -11.10 -1.09
CA GLY A 246 -6.77 -10.74 -2.46
C GLY A 246 -5.32 -11.05 -2.83
N TRP A 247 -4.48 -11.47 -1.88
CA TRP A 247 -3.13 -11.94 -2.15
C TRP A 247 -3.13 -13.43 -2.47
N ARG A 248 -2.29 -13.84 -3.43
CA ARG A 248 -2.14 -15.25 -3.81
C ARG A 248 -0.88 -15.82 -3.17
N THR A 249 -1.03 -16.79 -2.27
CA THR A 249 0.11 -17.58 -1.79
C THR A 249 0.66 -18.43 -2.95
N VAL A 250 1.96 -18.33 -3.20
CA VAL A 250 2.68 -19.12 -4.21
C VAL A 250 3.71 -19.96 -3.47
N ARG A 251 3.48 -21.28 -3.48
CA ARG A 251 4.45 -22.27 -3.03
C ARG A 251 4.99 -22.98 -4.26
N PRO A 252 6.20 -22.65 -4.74
CA PRO A 252 6.84 -23.40 -5.82
C PRO A 252 6.86 -24.89 -5.47
N GLY A 253 6.37 -25.76 -6.36
CA GLY A 253 6.33 -27.21 -6.10
C GLY A 253 7.74 -27.80 -5.91
N GLY A 254 7.88 -28.84 -5.07
CA GLY A 254 9.16 -29.50 -4.76
C GLY A 254 9.37 -30.86 -5.43
N GLY A 255 8.55 -31.21 -6.43
CA GLY A 255 8.54 -32.55 -7.03
C GLY A 255 9.64 -32.84 -8.05
N ASP A 256 10.43 -31.83 -8.42
CA ASP A 256 11.49 -31.90 -9.43
C ASP A 256 12.91 -32.01 -8.84
N GLY A 257 13.02 -32.05 -7.49
CA GLY A 257 14.30 -32.07 -6.79
C GLY A 257 14.99 -30.71 -6.66
N THR A 258 14.36 -29.61 -7.12
CA THR A 258 14.95 -28.27 -7.01
C THR A 258 14.94 -27.80 -5.55
N ALA A 259 16.14 -27.46 -5.05
CA ALA A 259 16.32 -26.94 -3.70
C ALA A 259 15.49 -25.64 -3.48
N PRO A 260 14.98 -25.39 -2.27
CA PRO A 260 14.14 -24.23 -1.94
C PRO A 260 14.65 -22.88 -2.48
N LEU A 261 15.92 -22.52 -2.31
CA LEU A 261 16.46 -21.24 -2.82
C LEU A 261 16.49 -21.21 -4.36
N GLY A 262 16.76 -22.34 -5.01
CA GLY A 262 16.68 -22.46 -6.47
C GLY A 262 15.25 -22.24 -6.98
N ARG A 263 14.25 -22.76 -6.26
CA ARG A 263 12.83 -22.51 -6.57
C ARG A 263 12.45 -21.04 -6.36
N LEU A 264 12.98 -20.39 -5.33
CA LEU A 264 12.78 -18.95 -5.11
C LEU A 264 13.46 -18.11 -6.21
N ALA A 265 14.66 -18.49 -6.64
CA ALA A 265 15.35 -17.85 -7.76
C ALA A 265 14.54 -17.98 -9.07
N ALA A 266 14.01 -19.17 -9.37
CA ALA A 266 13.11 -19.38 -10.50
C ALA A 266 11.85 -18.52 -10.41
N LEU A 267 11.27 -18.38 -9.21
CA LEU A 267 10.11 -17.52 -8.97
C LEU A 267 10.43 -16.04 -9.27
N LEU A 268 11.61 -15.55 -8.89
CA LEU A 268 12.07 -14.18 -9.17
C LEU A 268 12.31 -13.95 -10.66
N ARG A 269 12.90 -14.92 -11.38
CA ARG A 269 13.13 -14.80 -12.84
C ARG A 269 11.82 -14.77 -13.62
N GLY A 270 10.84 -15.58 -13.22
CA GLY A 270 9.51 -15.61 -13.83
C GLY A 270 8.55 -14.54 -13.32
N ALA A 271 8.97 -13.68 -12.39
CA ALA A 271 8.12 -12.68 -11.78
C ALA A 271 7.94 -11.45 -12.69
N GLY A 272 6.75 -11.27 -13.27
CA GLY A 272 6.36 -10.03 -13.97
C GLY A 272 5.71 -8.98 -13.06
N ASP A 273 5.04 -9.42 -12.00
CA ASP A 273 4.19 -8.57 -11.15
C ASP A 273 4.82 -8.27 -9.78
N THR A 274 4.01 -8.10 -8.73
CA THR A 274 4.42 -7.83 -7.36
C THR A 274 4.58 -9.12 -6.55
N LEU A 275 5.67 -9.22 -5.76
CA LEU A 275 6.05 -10.39 -4.96
C LEU A 275 6.48 -9.99 -3.54
N LEU A 276 5.96 -10.67 -2.52
CA LEU A 276 6.47 -10.65 -1.15
C LEU A 276 7.17 -11.98 -0.83
N VAL A 277 8.42 -11.93 -0.38
CA VAL A 277 9.15 -13.07 0.18
C VAL A 277 9.25 -12.90 1.71
N ASP A 278 8.67 -13.82 2.49
CA ASP A 278 8.51 -13.66 3.96
C ASP A 278 8.63 -15.02 4.68
N ASP A 279 9.78 -15.42 5.23
CA ASP A 279 11.05 -14.69 5.28
C ASP A 279 12.24 -15.50 4.73
N LEU A 280 13.29 -14.79 4.33
CA LEU A 280 14.50 -15.35 3.72
C LEU A 280 15.24 -16.31 4.67
N GLY A 281 15.15 -16.08 5.98
CA GLY A 281 15.72 -16.98 6.99
C GLY A 281 15.07 -18.36 6.96
N GLY A 282 13.74 -18.43 6.86
CA GLY A 282 13.04 -19.71 6.70
C GLY A 282 13.33 -20.39 5.36
N TRP A 283 13.41 -19.62 4.26
CA TRP A 283 13.80 -20.17 2.95
C TRP A 283 15.20 -20.78 2.97
N LEU A 284 16.15 -20.11 3.62
CA LEU A 284 17.52 -20.60 3.80
C LEU A 284 17.57 -21.85 4.69
N ALA A 285 16.78 -21.89 5.77
CA ALA A 285 16.68 -23.05 6.65
C ALA A 285 16.14 -24.29 5.93
N ASP A 286 15.08 -24.12 5.15
CA ASP A 286 14.50 -25.19 4.34
C ASP A 286 15.51 -25.72 3.31
N ASP A 287 16.32 -24.82 2.74
CA ASP A 287 17.32 -25.16 1.74
C ASP A 287 18.49 -25.95 2.33
N ALA A 288 19.03 -25.50 3.46
CA ALA A 288 20.08 -26.22 4.19
C ALA A 288 19.60 -27.61 4.67
N ALA A 289 18.31 -27.75 5.02
CA ALA A 289 17.73 -29.04 5.38
C ALA A 289 17.60 -29.99 4.18
N ALA A 290 17.36 -29.45 2.97
CA ALA A 290 17.23 -30.23 1.75
C ALA A 290 18.59 -30.66 1.16
N ASP A 291 19.60 -29.80 1.24
CA ASP A 291 20.96 -30.09 0.80
C ASP A 291 22.01 -29.38 1.70
N PRO A 292 22.51 -30.08 2.73
CA PRO A 292 23.51 -29.56 3.66
C PRO A 292 24.89 -29.27 3.02
N GLY A 293 25.12 -29.72 1.78
CA GLY A 293 26.44 -29.77 1.14
C GLY A 293 26.87 -28.51 0.37
N GLY A 294 26.01 -27.49 0.21
CA GLY A 294 26.40 -26.31 -0.57
C GLY A 294 25.34 -25.25 -0.82
N THR A 295 25.01 -24.44 0.18
CA THR A 295 24.10 -23.28 0.04
C THR A 295 24.74 -22.10 -0.70
N ALA A 296 26.08 -22.02 -0.71
CA ALA A 296 26.83 -20.88 -1.22
C ALA A 296 26.57 -20.57 -2.70
N GLY A 297 26.42 -21.60 -3.54
CA GLY A 297 26.10 -21.45 -4.97
C GLY A 297 24.66 -20.99 -5.20
N ARG A 298 23.72 -21.52 -4.41
CA ARG A 298 22.30 -21.13 -4.48
C ARG A 298 22.03 -19.73 -3.95
N ILE A 299 22.79 -19.28 -2.94
CA ILE A 299 22.79 -17.87 -2.52
C ILE A 299 23.23 -16.95 -3.66
N ALA A 300 24.28 -17.33 -4.40
CA ALA A 300 24.74 -16.55 -5.55
C ALA A 300 23.68 -16.54 -6.67
N GLU A 301 23.06 -17.69 -6.96
CA GLU A 301 21.97 -17.81 -7.93
C GLU A 301 20.77 -16.93 -7.55
N LEU A 302 20.36 -16.95 -6.28
CA LEU A 302 19.26 -16.14 -5.79
C LEU A 302 19.57 -14.64 -5.86
N ALA A 303 20.80 -14.24 -5.51
CA ALA A 303 21.24 -12.85 -5.61
C ALA A 303 21.27 -12.36 -7.07
N GLU A 304 21.66 -13.21 -8.02
CA GLU A 304 21.58 -12.91 -9.45
C GLU A 304 20.13 -12.74 -9.91
N ALA A 305 19.25 -13.67 -9.51
CA ALA A 305 17.82 -13.59 -9.82
C ALA A 305 17.17 -12.32 -9.24
N TRP A 306 17.55 -11.92 -8.02
CA TRP A 306 17.14 -10.66 -7.41
C TRP A 306 17.64 -9.45 -8.20
N ARG A 307 18.92 -9.43 -8.60
CA ARG A 307 19.53 -8.33 -9.34
C ARG A 307 18.87 -8.08 -10.71
N PHE A 308 18.32 -9.13 -11.34
CA PHE A 308 17.75 -9.03 -12.68
C PHE A 308 16.24 -9.27 -12.77
N THR A 309 15.55 -9.55 -11.67
CA THR A 309 14.08 -9.68 -11.68
C THR A 309 13.43 -8.43 -12.24
N ALA A 310 12.34 -8.57 -12.99
CA ALA A 310 11.54 -7.43 -13.49
C ALA A 310 10.40 -7.05 -12.52
N ALA A 311 10.24 -7.82 -11.44
CA ALA A 311 9.15 -7.64 -10.48
C ALA A 311 9.37 -6.49 -9.51
N HIS A 312 8.26 -6.06 -8.90
CA HIS A 312 8.30 -5.30 -7.65
C HIS A 312 8.41 -6.33 -6.52
N VAL A 313 9.56 -6.42 -5.89
CA VAL A 313 9.83 -7.44 -4.87
C VAL A 313 10.11 -6.79 -3.53
N VAL A 314 9.40 -7.22 -2.50
CA VAL A 314 9.74 -6.94 -1.12
C VAL A 314 10.18 -8.25 -0.48
N ALA A 315 11.36 -8.29 0.11
CA ALA A 315 11.87 -9.44 0.82
C ALA A 315 12.08 -9.12 2.30
N VAL A 316 11.67 -10.04 3.17
CA VAL A 316 11.83 -9.92 4.63
C VAL A 316 12.98 -10.82 5.06
N SER A 317 13.87 -10.30 5.89
CA SER A 317 14.93 -11.10 6.52
C SER A 317 15.16 -10.72 7.97
N THR A 318 15.76 -11.66 8.72
CA THR A 318 16.22 -11.38 10.08
C THR A 318 17.60 -10.72 10.03
N GLU A 319 17.82 -9.72 10.87
CA GLU A 319 19.15 -9.13 11.04
C GLU A 319 20.03 -10.02 11.92
N VAL A 320 21.26 -10.30 11.48
CA VAL A 320 21.97 -11.52 11.89
C VAL A 320 22.91 -11.34 13.09
N GLU A 321 23.01 -10.14 13.66
CA GLU A 321 23.82 -9.88 14.88
C GLU A 321 23.00 -9.26 16.02
N LEU A 322 21.68 -9.13 15.85
CA LEU A 322 20.75 -8.71 16.92
C LEU A 322 20.04 -9.89 17.61
N ALA A 323 20.25 -11.11 17.10
CA ALA A 323 19.84 -12.35 17.72
C ALA A 323 21.11 -13.14 18.05
N ASP A 324 21.17 -13.82 19.20
CA ASP A 324 22.33 -14.55 19.73
C ASP A 324 22.82 -15.75 18.86
N GLY A 325 22.54 -15.74 17.56
CA GLY A 325 22.88 -16.79 16.62
C GLY A 325 24.28 -16.62 16.04
N SER A 326 25.29 -17.14 16.73
CA SER A 326 26.57 -17.46 16.09
C SER A 326 26.49 -18.84 15.41
N GLY A 327 26.76 -18.92 14.11
CA GLY A 327 26.82 -20.22 13.42
C GLY A 327 26.88 -20.13 11.88
N PRO A 328 27.12 -21.25 11.17
CA PRO A 328 27.24 -21.27 9.71
C PRO A 328 26.01 -20.70 9.00
N GLN A 329 24.81 -21.03 9.46
CA GLN A 329 23.56 -20.54 8.88
C GLN A 329 23.37 -19.02 9.07
N ALA A 330 23.85 -18.48 10.19
CA ALA A 330 23.87 -17.05 10.43
C ALA A 330 24.84 -16.35 9.45
N ALA A 331 26.04 -16.90 9.26
CA ALA A 331 26.99 -16.38 8.27
C ALA A 331 26.43 -16.42 6.84
N GLU A 332 25.70 -17.48 6.48
CA GLU A 332 25.03 -17.60 5.18
C GLU A 332 23.90 -16.59 5.01
N LEU A 333 23.07 -16.38 6.04
CA LEU A 333 22.00 -15.37 6.01
C LEU A 333 22.57 -13.96 5.93
N ALA A 334 23.65 -13.67 6.67
CA ALA A 334 24.34 -12.39 6.61
C ALA A 334 24.92 -12.14 5.20
N ARG A 335 25.52 -13.16 4.59
CA ARG A 335 26.00 -13.10 3.20
C ARG A 335 24.85 -12.84 2.22
N LEU A 336 23.72 -13.52 2.37
CA LEU A 336 22.54 -13.31 1.53
C LEU A 336 22.00 -11.88 1.71
N ASN A 337 21.79 -11.43 2.95
CA ASN A 337 21.31 -10.07 3.24
C ASN A 337 22.21 -9.01 2.60
N ARG A 338 23.53 -9.13 2.72
CA ARG A 338 24.48 -8.20 2.10
C ARG A 338 24.32 -8.16 0.57
N LEU A 339 24.28 -9.32 -0.08
CA LEU A 339 24.15 -9.40 -1.54
C LEU A 339 22.81 -8.82 -2.04
N LEU A 340 21.71 -9.05 -1.32
CA LEU A 340 20.42 -8.50 -1.70
C LEU A 340 20.34 -7.00 -1.42
N ALA A 341 20.90 -6.52 -0.31
CA ALA A 341 20.96 -5.10 0.04
C ALA A 341 21.74 -4.29 -1.01
N GLU A 342 22.91 -4.79 -1.43
CA GLU A 342 23.74 -4.17 -2.48
C GLU A 342 23.02 -4.03 -3.83
N ALA A 343 22.00 -4.85 -4.08
CA ALA A 343 21.22 -4.88 -5.32
C ALA A 343 19.76 -4.44 -5.12
N ALA A 344 19.43 -3.82 -3.97
CA ALA A 344 18.11 -3.27 -3.69
C ALA A 344 18.07 -1.77 -3.95
N GLU A 345 16.93 -1.26 -4.44
CA GLU A 345 16.68 0.18 -4.48
C GLU A 345 16.44 0.75 -3.08
N GLU A 346 15.94 -0.06 -2.17
CA GLU A 346 15.69 0.34 -0.78
C GLU A 346 16.01 -0.80 0.19
N ALA A 347 16.79 -0.50 1.23
CA ALA A 347 16.97 -1.38 2.37
C ALA A 347 16.52 -0.64 3.64
N VAL A 348 15.76 -1.31 4.50
CA VAL A 348 15.31 -0.74 5.77
C VAL A 348 15.49 -1.70 6.92
N LEU A 349 15.83 -1.16 8.09
CA LEU A 349 15.83 -1.88 9.35
C LEU A 349 14.56 -1.52 10.14
N VAL A 350 13.85 -2.54 10.61
CA VAL A 350 12.68 -2.37 11.47
C VAL A 350 13.04 -2.71 12.92
N VAL A 351 12.80 -1.76 13.83
CA VAL A 351 13.05 -1.90 15.26
C VAL A 351 11.80 -1.44 16.02
N ALA A 352 11.17 -2.35 16.78
CA ALA A 352 9.94 -2.05 17.53
C ALA A 352 8.83 -1.38 16.66
N GLY A 353 8.70 -1.79 15.40
CA GLY A 353 7.76 -1.22 14.44
C GLY A 353 8.16 0.15 13.87
N ARG A 354 9.35 0.65 14.18
CA ARG A 354 9.93 1.86 13.58
C ARG A 354 10.81 1.47 12.41
N VAL A 355 10.67 2.20 11.30
CA VAL A 355 11.43 1.98 10.08
C VAL A 355 12.61 2.94 10.05
N VAL A 356 13.80 2.39 9.88
CA VAL A 356 15.06 3.12 9.71
C VAL A 356 15.58 2.83 8.30
N PRO A 357 15.59 3.81 7.39
CA PRO A 357 16.23 3.65 6.09
C PRO A 357 17.72 3.36 6.25
N LEU A 358 18.24 2.41 5.47
CA LEU A 358 19.67 2.11 5.39
C LEU A 358 20.23 2.77 4.11
N PRO A 359 21.38 3.44 4.19
CA PRO A 359 21.97 4.18 3.07
C PRO A 359 22.56 3.29 1.98
#